data_AF-A0A1H5PJZ3-F1
#
_entry.id   AF-A0A1H5PJZ3-F1
#
_cell.length_a   1.000
_cell.length_b   1.000
_cell.length_c   1.000
_cell.angle_alpha   90.00
_cell.angle_beta   90.00
_cell.angle_gamma   90.00
#
_symmetry.space_group_name_H-M   'P 1'
#
loop_
_entity.id
_entity.type
_entity.pdbx_description
1 polymer ?
#
loop_
_entity_poly.entity_id
_entity_poly.type
_entity_poly.pdbx_seq_one_letter_code
_entity_poly.pdbx_strand_id
1 'polypeptide(L)'
;MSDLNLEYDSIIKEVITPIFKNFGFKKIGNNFYRDFGETGQAFNIQKSKWNSKDEKDFVFNLGLIDKSIYKEVNGIEVTKFPKEVDCEIRVRLGYLTDVTNEWYKLNSNTELPELKSKIKNDITKYVIPFFENFRNPENWLEIFEWKNEPYTYPLSKFLIIKKYGNTEEAVNFLNKVYNEAISKYRNGETDRINKEIGLNWIEKIQDLARKKSVELRIKHPIELKKDQTNIWQKIKENWFSKIKH
;
A
#
# COMPACT_ATOMS: atom_id res chain seq x y z
N MET A 1 -39.68 9.41 -0.14
CA MET A 1 -38.32 9.01 -0.53
C MET A 1 -37.41 9.27 0.65
N SER A 2 -36.72 8.26 1.14
CA SER A 2 -35.66 8.48 2.12
C SER A 2 -34.51 9.23 1.45
N ASP A 3 -33.85 10.09 2.21
CA ASP A 3 -32.63 10.75 1.74
C ASP A 3 -31.48 9.75 1.89
N LEU A 4 -30.99 9.22 0.76
CA LEU A 4 -29.88 8.25 0.76
C LEU A 4 -28.62 8.79 1.45
N ASN A 5 -28.44 10.11 1.55
CA ASN A 5 -27.34 10.67 2.33
C ASN A 5 -27.57 10.49 3.83
N LEU A 6 -28.80 10.68 4.33
CA LEU A 6 -29.14 10.41 5.73
C LEU A 6 -29.00 8.93 6.06
N GLU A 7 -29.43 8.05 5.16
CA GLU A 7 -29.28 6.60 5.34
C GLU A 7 -27.80 6.20 5.37
N TYR A 8 -27.00 6.68 4.42
CA TYR A 8 -25.56 6.46 4.38
C TYR A 8 -24.87 6.97 5.66
N ASP A 9 -25.21 8.18 6.10
CA ASP A 9 -24.65 8.77 7.32
C ASP A 9 -25.07 7.97 8.57
N SER A 10 -26.29 7.40 8.57
CA SER A 10 -26.75 6.52 9.64
C SER A 10 -25.92 5.22 9.71
N ILE A 11 -25.53 4.62 8.58
CA ILE A 11 -24.64 3.46 8.54
C ILE A 11 -23.31 3.81 9.22
N ILE A 12 -22.72 4.94 8.85
CA ILE A 12 -21.44 5.38 9.43
C ILE A 12 -21.58 5.66 10.93
N LYS A 13 -22.62 6.38 11.33
CA LYS A 13 -22.80 6.87 12.71
C LYS A 13 -23.20 5.77 13.68
N GLU A 14 -24.09 4.87 13.27
CA GLU A 14 -24.71 3.88 14.16
C GLU A 14 -23.99 2.53 14.14
N VAL A 15 -23.33 2.19 13.03
CA VAL A 15 -22.66 0.88 12.88
C VAL A 15 -21.15 1.04 12.91
N ILE A 16 -20.58 1.77 11.94
CA ILE A 16 -19.13 1.77 11.73
C ILE A 16 -18.40 2.51 12.86
N THR A 17 -18.83 3.74 13.15
CA THR A 17 -18.12 4.62 14.10
C THR A 17 -18.05 4.02 15.51
N PRO A 18 -19.12 3.46 16.09
CA PRO A 18 -19.06 2.85 17.43
C PRO A 18 -18.09 1.67 17.49
N ILE A 19 -18.09 0.80 16.48
CA ILE A 19 -17.15 -0.34 16.42
C ILE A 19 -15.71 0.18 16.41
N PHE A 20 -15.35 1.06 15.47
CA PHE A 20 -13.99 1.55 15.35
C PHE A 20 -13.52 2.34 16.57
N LYS A 21 -14.39 3.13 17.20
CA LYS A 21 -14.07 3.82 18.47
C LYS A 21 -13.78 2.83 19.60
N ASN A 22 -14.53 1.74 19.70
CA ASN A 22 -14.30 0.69 20.70
C ASN A 22 -12.91 0.04 20.53
N PHE A 23 -12.38 0.00 19.31
CA PHE A 23 -11.03 -0.49 19.00
C PHE A 23 -9.95 0.61 19.02
N GLY A 24 -10.27 1.82 19.49
CA GLY A 24 -9.30 2.90 19.67
C GLY A 24 -9.02 3.78 18.44
N PHE A 25 -9.81 3.63 17.37
CA PHE A 25 -9.68 4.49 16.19
C PHE A 25 -10.29 5.88 16.43
N LYS A 26 -9.60 6.91 15.97
CA LYS A 26 -10.10 8.28 15.81
C LYS A 26 -10.67 8.45 14.41
N LYS A 27 -11.64 9.35 14.21
CA LYS A 27 -12.35 9.54 12.93
C LYS A 27 -12.23 10.98 12.42
N ILE A 28 -11.94 11.15 11.13
CA ILE A 28 -12.05 12.43 10.39
C ILE A 28 -12.72 12.14 9.04
N GLY A 29 -13.93 12.66 8.84
CA GLY A 29 -14.74 12.36 7.65
C GLY A 29 -14.96 10.86 7.49
N ASN A 30 -14.59 10.30 6.34
CA ASN A 30 -14.65 8.86 6.04
C ASN A 30 -13.37 8.09 6.40
N ASN A 31 -12.41 8.74 7.09
CA ASN A 31 -11.14 8.14 7.47
C ASN A 31 -11.13 7.86 8.97
N PHE A 32 -10.57 6.71 9.32
CA PHE A 32 -10.35 6.26 10.67
C PHE A 32 -8.87 5.94 10.82
N TYR A 33 -8.27 6.34 11.93
CA TYR A 33 -6.87 6.09 12.20
C TYR A 33 -6.65 5.68 13.65
N ARG A 34 -5.83 4.64 13.84
CA ARG A 34 -5.37 4.14 15.13
C ARG A 34 -3.85 4.20 15.16
N ASP A 35 -3.31 4.86 16.17
CA ASP A 35 -1.88 5.15 16.31
C ASP A 35 -1.26 4.25 17.38
N PHE A 36 -0.10 3.67 17.08
CA PHE A 36 0.71 2.87 18.00
C PHE A 36 2.13 3.46 18.21
N GLY A 37 2.33 4.73 17.88
CA GLY A 37 3.62 5.41 17.99
C GLY A 37 4.38 5.33 16.68
N GLU A 38 5.16 4.27 16.47
CA GLU A 38 5.96 4.09 15.24
C GLU A 38 5.14 3.51 14.09
N THR A 39 4.15 2.67 14.40
CA THR A 39 3.22 2.11 13.43
C THR A 39 1.82 2.67 13.62
N GLY A 40 0.95 2.46 12.64
CA GLY A 40 -0.45 2.80 12.72
C GLY A 40 -1.30 2.04 11.72
N GLN A 41 -2.61 2.21 11.85
CA GLN A 41 -3.59 1.54 11.02
C GLN A 41 -4.66 2.53 10.57
N ALA A 42 -4.95 2.50 9.28
CA ALA A 42 -5.94 3.36 8.67
C ALA A 42 -7.10 2.54 8.12
N PHE A 43 -8.31 3.06 8.22
CA PHE A 43 -9.49 2.53 7.55
C PHE A 43 -10.20 3.66 6.82
N ASN A 44 -10.61 3.41 5.58
CA ASN A 44 -11.28 4.38 4.74
C ASN A 44 -12.58 3.80 4.16
N ILE A 45 -13.64 4.60 4.22
CA ILE A 45 -14.88 4.36 3.50
C ILE A 45 -14.81 5.10 2.16
N GLN A 46 -14.43 4.39 1.11
CA GLN A 46 -14.29 4.96 -0.23
C GLN A 46 -15.66 4.99 -0.92
N LYS A 47 -16.14 6.19 -1.23
CA LYS A 47 -17.33 6.39 -2.07
C LYS A 47 -16.99 6.17 -3.55
N SER A 48 -17.92 5.62 -4.32
CA SER A 48 -17.78 5.54 -5.77
C SER A 48 -17.86 6.94 -6.36
N LYS A 49 -17.05 7.19 -7.39
CA LYS A 49 -17.13 8.43 -8.17
C LYS A 49 -18.41 8.54 -9.00
N TRP A 50 -19.13 7.43 -9.15
CA TRP A 50 -20.38 7.32 -9.91
C TRP A 50 -21.64 7.44 -9.04
N ASN A 51 -21.50 7.81 -7.75
CA ASN A 51 -22.64 8.01 -6.87
C ASN A 51 -23.55 9.11 -7.39
N SER A 52 -24.86 8.89 -7.26
CA SER A 52 -25.91 9.82 -7.68
C SER A 52 -26.79 10.21 -6.48
N LYS A 53 -27.93 10.83 -6.75
CA LYS A 53 -28.98 11.07 -5.76
C LYS A 53 -29.78 9.80 -5.44
N ASP A 54 -29.82 8.84 -6.37
CA ASP A 54 -30.67 7.63 -6.30
C ASP A 54 -29.84 6.35 -6.00
N GLU A 55 -28.51 6.45 -6.05
CA GLU A 55 -27.60 5.33 -5.78
C GLU A 55 -26.32 5.80 -5.09
N LYS A 56 -25.93 5.08 -4.03
CA LYS A 56 -24.71 5.29 -3.26
C LYS A 56 -23.96 3.97 -3.13
N ASP A 57 -22.81 3.91 -3.79
CA ASP A 57 -21.88 2.81 -3.70
C ASP A 57 -20.66 3.21 -2.86
N PHE A 58 -20.21 2.27 -2.03
CA PHE A 58 -18.97 2.43 -1.28
C PHE A 58 -18.27 1.09 -0.99
N VAL A 59 -16.97 1.17 -0.71
CA VAL A 59 -16.13 0.03 -0.34
C VAL A 59 -15.21 0.41 0.82
N PHE A 60 -14.65 -0.60 1.49
CA PHE A 60 -13.73 -0.41 2.60
C PHE A 60 -12.30 -0.72 2.18
N ASN A 61 -11.39 0.21 2.49
CA ASN A 61 -9.95 0.01 2.35
C ASN A 61 -9.28 0.10 3.73
N LEU A 62 -8.27 -0.73 3.92
CA LEU A 62 -7.50 -0.91 5.14
C LEU A 62 -6.04 -0.58 4.82
N GLY A 63 -5.36 0.08 5.73
CA GLY A 63 -3.97 0.49 5.56
C GLY A 63 -3.14 0.16 6.80
N LEU A 64 -1.92 -0.31 6.59
CA LEU A 64 -0.90 -0.50 7.62
C LEU A 64 0.28 0.42 7.30
N ILE A 65 0.67 1.23 8.28
CA ILE A 65 1.72 2.23 8.08
C ILE A 65 2.84 2.12 9.12
N ASP A 66 4.08 2.19 8.66
CA ASP A 66 5.25 2.48 9.49
C ASP A 66 5.76 3.88 9.16
N LYS A 67 5.70 4.78 10.15
CA LYS A 67 6.00 6.20 9.93
C LYS A 67 7.45 6.45 9.52
N SER A 68 8.39 5.61 9.97
CA SER A 68 9.80 5.71 9.60
C SER A 68 10.03 5.26 8.16
N ILE A 69 9.35 4.19 7.72
CA ILE A 69 9.41 3.70 6.34
C ILE A 69 8.75 4.73 5.41
N TYR A 70 7.59 5.26 5.79
CA TYR A 70 6.94 6.33 5.04
C TYR A 70 7.88 7.50 4.80
N LYS A 71 8.54 7.98 5.86
CA LYS A 71 9.49 9.08 5.77
C LYS A 71 10.66 8.76 4.86
N GLU A 72 11.17 7.55 4.93
CA GLU A 72 12.31 7.15 4.12
C GLU A 72 11.97 7.08 2.62
N VAL A 73 10.79 6.58 2.30
CA VAL A 73 10.32 6.45 0.91
C VAL A 73 9.93 7.81 0.32
N ASN A 74 9.24 8.65 1.09
CA ASN A 74 8.67 9.91 0.61
C ASN A 74 9.56 11.13 0.87
N GLY A 75 10.57 11.01 1.73
CA GLY A 75 11.44 12.12 2.15
C GLY A 75 10.77 13.15 3.07
N ILE A 76 9.55 12.87 3.55
CA ILE A 76 8.76 13.78 4.40
C ILE A 76 8.12 13.02 5.56
N GLU A 77 7.95 13.70 6.69
CA GLU A 77 7.21 13.13 7.82
C GLU A 77 5.76 12.86 7.44
N VAL A 78 5.21 11.75 7.93
CA VAL A 78 3.78 11.48 7.76
C VAL A 78 2.96 12.45 8.60
N THR A 79 1.75 12.77 8.14
CA THR A 79 0.82 13.59 8.90
C THR A 79 0.41 12.93 10.21
N LYS A 80 -0.12 13.72 11.17
CA LYS A 80 -0.65 13.20 12.45
C LYS A 80 -1.89 12.30 12.28
N PHE A 81 -2.51 12.31 11.10
CA PHE A 81 -3.67 11.48 10.78
C PHE A 81 -3.47 10.91 9.36
N PRO A 82 -2.59 9.91 9.20
CA PRO A 82 -2.39 9.23 7.93
C PRO A 82 -3.70 8.64 7.42
N LYS A 83 -3.93 8.73 6.12
CA LYS A 83 -5.04 8.06 5.44
C LYS A 83 -4.54 6.72 4.89
N GLU A 84 -5.49 5.88 4.48
CA GLU A 84 -5.17 4.60 3.84
C GLU A 84 -4.26 4.76 2.60
N VAL A 85 -4.41 5.84 1.85
CA VAL A 85 -3.55 6.13 0.68
C VAL A 85 -2.10 6.46 1.04
N ASP A 86 -1.84 6.80 2.30
CA ASP A 86 -0.49 7.07 2.81
C ASP A 86 0.18 5.79 3.31
N CYS A 87 -0.54 4.68 3.46
CA CYS A 87 -0.02 3.45 4.04
C CYS A 87 0.83 2.65 3.04
N GLU A 88 1.87 1.95 3.54
CA GLU A 88 2.70 1.09 2.71
C GLU A 88 1.93 -0.13 2.19
N ILE A 89 1.14 -0.76 3.06
CA ILE A 89 0.29 -1.90 2.73
C ILE A 89 -1.15 -1.42 2.69
N ARG A 90 -1.83 -1.71 1.58
CA ARG A 90 -3.18 -1.25 1.29
C ARG A 90 -4.05 -2.42 0.86
N VAL A 91 -5.03 -2.77 1.69
CA VAL A 91 -5.89 -3.93 1.49
C VAL A 91 -7.33 -3.46 1.34
N ARG A 92 -7.96 -3.78 0.21
CA ARG A 92 -9.41 -3.64 0.09
C ARG A 92 -10.10 -4.81 0.78
N LEU A 93 -11.21 -4.59 1.48
CA LEU A 93 -11.94 -5.65 2.19
C LEU A 93 -12.20 -6.88 1.31
N GLY A 94 -12.50 -6.70 0.03
CA GLY A 94 -12.73 -7.81 -0.90
C GLY A 94 -11.57 -8.82 -1.01
N TYR A 95 -10.33 -8.42 -0.68
CA TYR A 95 -9.18 -9.34 -0.59
C TYR A 95 -9.26 -10.28 0.62
N LEU A 96 -10.01 -9.91 1.67
CA LEU A 96 -10.20 -10.71 2.88
C LEU A 96 -11.39 -11.68 2.78
N THR A 97 -12.27 -11.49 1.79
CA THR A 97 -13.53 -12.22 1.66
C THR A 97 -13.62 -13.06 0.38
N ASP A 98 -12.52 -13.24 -0.35
CA ASP A 98 -12.44 -13.88 -1.68
C ASP A 98 -13.34 -13.24 -2.76
N VAL A 99 -13.92 -12.06 -2.49
CA VAL A 99 -14.76 -11.31 -3.41
C VAL A 99 -14.15 -9.93 -3.63
N THR A 100 -13.12 -9.87 -4.47
CA THR A 100 -12.19 -8.73 -4.57
C THR A 100 -12.81 -7.41 -5.02
N ASN A 101 -14.04 -7.42 -5.56
CA ASN A 101 -14.67 -6.27 -6.21
C ASN A 101 -16.11 -5.96 -5.76
N GLU A 102 -16.57 -6.48 -4.62
CA GLU A 102 -17.90 -6.13 -4.13
C GLU A 102 -17.95 -4.73 -3.51
N TRP A 103 -18.84 -3.90 -4.07
CA TRP A 103 -19.24 -2.61 -3.51
C TRP A 103 -20.54 -2.79 -2.73
N TYR A 104 -20.63 -2.16 -1.56
CA TYR A 104 -21.92 -2.00 -0.89
C TYR A 104 -22.76 -1.02 -1.70
N LYS A 105 -23.98 -1.43 -2.05
CA LYS A 105 -24.94 -0.62 -2.80
C LYS A 105 -26.06 -0.17 -1.87
N LEU A 106 -26.39 1.11 -1.95
CA LEU A 106 -27.49 1.72 -1.23
C LEU A 106 -28.34 2.52 -2.23
N ASN A 107 -29.58 2.10 -2.41
CA ASN A 107 -30.58 2.69 -3.30
C ASN A 107 -31.99 2.47 -2.74
N SER A 108 -33.03 2.90 -3.47
CA SER A 108 -34.43 2.80 -3.02
C SER A 108 -34.94 1.38 -2.75
N ASN A 109 -34.27 0.36 -3.25
CA ASN A 109 -34.64 -1.05 -3.07
C ASN A 109 -33.79 -1.74 -1.99
N THR A 110 -32.96 -0.98 -1.28
CA THR A 110 -32.05 -1.52 -0.25
C THR A 110 -32.78 -1.61 1.08
N GLU A 111 -32.85 -2.82 1.64
CA GLU A 111 -33.28 -3.02 3.02
C GLU A 111 -32.19 -2.53 3.97
N LEU A 112 -32.30 -1.27 4.41
CA LEU A 112 -31.27 -0.60 5.22
C LEU A 112 -30.87 -1.41 6.48
N PRO A 113 -31.79 -2.05 7.24
CA PRO A 113 -31.41 -2.88 8.37
C PRO A 113 -30.52 -4.09 7.97
N GLU A 114 -30.80 -4.72 6.83
CA GLU A 114 -30.00 -5.84 6.33
C GLU A 114 -28.60 -5.38 5.90
N LEU A 115 -28.51 -4.25 5.20
CA LEU A 115 -27.21 -3.67 4.83
C LEU A 115 -26.38 -3.30 6.06
N LYS A 116 -26.99 -2.69 7.08
CA LYS A 116 -26.32 -2.40 8.36
C LYS A 116 -25.82 -3.68 9.04
N SER A 117 -26.62 -4.74 9.05
CA SER A 117 -26.25 -6.04 9.60
C SER A 117 -25.08 -6.66 8.83
N LYS A 118 -25.13 -6.66 7.49
CA LYS A 118 -24.03 -7.14 6.64
C LYS A 118 -22.74 -6.40 6.93
N ILE A 119 -22.77 -5.06 6.93
CA ILE A 119 -21.59 -4.22 7.21
C ILE A 119 -21.02 -4.51 8.61
N LYS A 120 -21.88 -4.64 9.62
CA LYS A 120 -21.45 -5.01 10.97
C LYS A 120 -20.73 -6.36 10.96
N ASN A 121 -21.29 -7.36 10.29
CA ASN A 121 -20.72 -8.69 10.19
C ASN A 121 -19.37 -8.67 9.44
N ASP A 122 -19.28 -7.96 8.32
CA ASP A 122 -18.04 -7.87 7.55
C ASP A 122 -16.92 -7.19 8.35
N ILE A 123 -17.24 -6.11 9.07
CA ILE A 123 -16.28 -5.41 9.92
C ILE A 123 -15.82 -6.32 11.07
N THR A 124 -16.76 -6.96 11.77
CA THR A 124 -16.43 -7.76 12.96
C THR A 124 -15.73 -9.07 12.62
N LYS A 125 -16.05 -9.68 11.47
CA LYS A 125 -15.49 -10.97 11.04
C LYS A 125 -14.17 -10.85 10.28
N TYR A 126 -13.97 -9.77 9.52
CA TYR A 126 -12.79 -9.65 8.65
C TYR A 126 -11.91 -8.43 8.99
N VAL A 127 -12.50 -7.24 9.11
CA VAL A 127 -11.73 -6.00 9.25
C VAL A 127 -11.03 -5.90 10.61
N ILE A 128 -11.77 -6.16 11.70
CA ILE A 128 -11.20 -6.11 13.04
C ILE A 128 -10.15 -7.21 13.25
N PRO A 129 -10.41 -8.49 12.92
CA PRO A 129 -9.38 -9.53 13.01
C PRO A 129 -8.13 -9.22 12.19
N PHE A 130 -8.27 -8.66 10.98
CA PHE A 130 -7.13 -8.17 10.21
C PHE A 130 -6.30 -7.16 11.00
N PHE A 131 -6.93 -6.11 11.54
CA PHE A 131 -6.21 -5.08 12.28
C PHE A 131 -5.60 -5.57 13.58
N GLU A 132 -6.24 -6.51 14.28
CA GLU A 132 -5.66 -7.09 15.49
C GLU A 132 -4.48 -8.03 15.15
N ASN A 133 -4.57 -8.83 14.09
CA ASN A 133 -3.47 -9.69 13.64
C ASN A 133 -2.24 -8.87 13.21
N PHE A 134 -2.45 -7.83 12.42
CA PHE A 134 -1.38 -6.98 11.89
C PHE A 134 -1.10 -5.76 12.77
N ARG A 135 -1.43 -5.86 14.08
CA ARG A 135 -0.96 -4.91 15.09
C ARG A 135 0.54 -5.06 15.32
N ASN A 136 1.05 -6.29 15.33
CA ASN A 136 2.50 -6.55 15.30
C ASN A 136 3.00 -6.39 13.87
N PRO A 137 3.93 -5.47 13.58
CA PRO A 137 4.47 -5.31 12.23
C PRO A 137 5.28 -6.51 11.70
N GLU A 138 5.78 -7.40 12.56
CA GLU A 138 6.40 -8.66 12.12
C GLU A 138 5.43 -9.53 11.32
N ASN A 139 4.14 -9.52 11.69
CA ASN A 139 3.12 -10.28 10.99
C ASN A 139 2.86 -9.72 9.58
N TRP A 140 3.26 -8.48 9.26
CA TRP A 140 3.03 -7.90 7.93
C TRP A 140 3.71 -8.69 6.82
N LEU A 141 4.76 -9.45 7.14
CA LEU A 141 5.45 -10.32 6.20
C LEU A 141 4.53 -11.40 5.63
N GLU A 142 3.56 -11.88 6.41
CA GLU A 142 2.56 -12.87 5.96
C GLU A 142 1.75 -12.37 4.77
N ILE A 143 1.54 -11.05 4.66
CA ILE A 143 0.77 -10.43 3.57
C ILE A 143 1.48 -10.63 2.22
N PHE A 144 2.81 -10.68 2.22
CA PHE A 144 3.61 -10.87 1.01
C PHE A 144 3.56 -12.29 0.47
N GLU A 145 3.08 -13.24 1.27
CA GLU A 145 2.88 -14.64 0.91
C GLU A 145 1.43 -14.93 0.46
N TRP A 146 0.55 -13.93 0.49
CA TRP A 146 -0.83 -14.11 0.04
C TRP A 146 -0.87 -14.40 -1.46
N LYS A 147 -1.72 -15.36 -1.86
CA LYS A 147 -1.95 -15.70 -3.28
C LYS A 147 -2.27 -14.46 -4.13
N ASN A 148 -3.06 -13.55 -3.57
CA ASN A 148 -3.36 -12.25 -4.14
C ASN A 148 -2.76 -11.15 -3.26
N GLU A 149 -1.42 -11.07 -3.24
CA GLU A 149 -0.69 -10.03 -2.51
C GLU A 149 -1.27 -8.63 -2.84
N PRO A 150 -1.67 -7.83 -1.84
CA PRO A 150 -2.05 -6.45 -2.06
C PRO A 150 -0.85 -5.65 -2.56
N TYR A 151 -1.07 -4.74 -3.50
CA TYR A 151 0.02 -3.90 -4.02
C TYR A 151 0.69 -3.13 -2.87
N THR A 152 1.99 -3.36 -2.74
CA THR A 152 2.89 -2.66 -1.82
C THR A 152 4.00 -2.05 -2.65
N TYR A 153 4.28 -0.75 -2.46
CA TYR A 153 5.32 -0.08 -3.21
C TYR A 153 6.67 -0.82 -3.04
N PRO A 154 7.43 -1.13 -4.11
CA PRO A 154 8.58 -2.03 -3.99
C PRO A 154 9.64 -1.57 -2.97
N LEU A 155 9.91 -0.27 -2.87
CA LEU A 155 10.87 0.21 -1.86
C LEU A 155 10.32 0.06 -0.44
N SER A 156 9.02 0.27 -0.25
CA SER A 156 8.35 0.03 1.03
C SER A 156 8.41 -1.44 1.40
N LYS A 157 8.12 -2.36 0.47
CA LYS A 157 8.22 -3.81 0.70
C LYS A 157 9.63 -4.22 1.11
N PHE A 158 10.66 -3.73 0.40
CA PHE A 158 12.06 -3.95 0.80
C PHE A 158 12.34 -3.49 2.23
N LEU A 159 11.89 -2.28 2.59
CA LEU A 159 12.11 -1.73 3.93
C LEU A 159 11.36 -2.49 5.02
N ILE A 160 10.15 -2.98 4.74
CA ILE A 160 9.37 -3.82 5.65
C ILE A 160 10.12 -5.14 5.90
N ILE A 161 10.52 -5.86 4.84
CA ILE A 161 11.26 -7.12 4.96
C ILE A 161 12.58 -6.89 5.71
N LYS A 162 13.30 -5.80 5.40
CA LYS A 162 14.57 -5.49 6.08
C LYS A 162 14.38 -5.16 7.56
N LYS A 163 13.32 -4.45 7.92
CA LYS A 163 13.08 -3.97 9.29
C LYS A 163 12.48 -5.04 10.19
N TYR A 164 11.55 -5.83 9.67
CA TYR A 164 10.74 -6.76 10.45
C TYR A 164 10.99 -8.23 10.13
N GLY A 165 11.68 -8.52 9.02
CA GLY A 165 11.95 -9.88 8.56
C GLY A 165 13.43 -10.16 8.41
N ASN A 166 13.77 -10.93 7.37
CA ASN A 166 15.13 -11.39 7.14
C ASN A 166 15.91 -10.42 6.22
N THR A 167 17.11 -10.01 6.65
CA THR A 167 17.94 -9.09 5.86
C THR A 167 18.40 -9.70 4.53
N GLU A 168 18.72 -10.99 4.47
CA GLU A 168 19.11 -11.67 3.24
C GLU A 168 17.96 -11.70 2.24
N GLU A 169 16.75 -12.00 2.72
CA GLU A 169 15.53 -11.95 1.91
C GLU A 169 15.27 -10.55 1.34
N ALA A 170 15.41 -9.51 2.18
CA ALA A 170 15.29 -8.12 1.73
C ALA A 170 16.30 -7.78 0.62
N VAL A 171 17.56 -8.20 0.79
CA VAL A 171 18.62 -8.00 -0.21
C VAL A 171 18.31 -8.74 -1.51
N ASN A 172 17.83 -9.98 -1.42
CA ASN A 172 17.43 -10.76 -2.59
C ASN A 172 16.24 -10.11 -3.32
N PHE A 173 15.26 -9.61 -2.57
CA PHE A 173 14.12 -8.89 -3.13
C PHE A 173 14.54 -7.59 -3.82
N LEU A 174 15.37 -6.75 -3.20
CA LEU A 174 15.84 -5.51 -3.82
C LEU A 174 16.66 -5.79 -5.09
N ASN A 175 17.48 -6.84 -5.08
CA ASN A 175 18.21 -7.29 -6.26
C ASN A 175 17.27 -7.74 -7.38
N LYS A 176 16.18 -8.44 -7.07
CA LYS A 176 15.15 -8.80 -8.05
C LYS A 176 14.53 -7.53 -8.67
N VAL A 177 14.07 -6.59 -7.85
CA VAL A 177 13.49 -5.31 -8.29
C VAL A 177 14.47 -4.54 -9.18
N TYR A 178 15.75 -4.49 -8.79
CA TYR A 178 16.79 -3.82 -9.57
C TYR A 178 17.01 -4.45 -10.96
N ASN A 179 17.10 -5.78 -11.03
CA ASN A 179 17.29 -6.49 -12.29
C ASN A 179 16.07 -6.35 -13.22
N GLU A 180 14.85 -6.38 -12.66
CA GLU A 180 13.62 -6.12 -13.41
C GLU A 180 13.61 -4.69 -13.98
N ALA A 181 13.97 -3.68 -13.17
CA ALA A 181 14.05 -2.29 -13.62
C ALA A 181 15.05 -2.09 -14.78
N ILE A 182 16.23 -2.72 -14.69
CA ILE A 182 17.24 -2.71 -15.77
C ILE A 182 16.68 -3.38 -17.03
N SER A 183 16.06 -4.55 -16.89
CA SER A 183 15.52 -5.30 -18.04
C SER A 183 14.47 -4.48 -18.78
N LYS A 184 13.49 -3.92 -18.06
CA LYS A 184 12.44 -3.08 -18.64
C LYS A 184 13.02 -1.86 -19.36
N TYR A 185 13.98 -1.18 -18.73
CA TYR A 185 14.65 -0.04 -19.33
C TYR A 185 15.38 -0.40 -20.65
N ARG A 186 16.08 -1.53 -20.67
CA ARG A 186 16.78 -2.03 -21.87
C ARG A 186 15.83 -2.34 -23.02
N ASN A 187 14.67 -2.91 -22.71
CA ASN A 187 13.66 -3.29 -23.70
C ASN A 187 12.84 -2.09 -24.21
N GLY A 188 13.09 -0.88 -23.72
CA GLY A 188 12.28 0.29 -24.05
C GLY A 188 10.85 0.17 -23.55
N GLU A 189 10.60 -0.68 -22.55
CA GLU A 189 9.28 -0.81 -21.95
C GLU A 189 8.89 0.51 -21.27
N THR A 190 7.64 0.91 -21.42
CA THR A 190 7.09 2.08 -20.74
C THR A 190 5.88 1.65 -19.94
N ASP A 191 5.89 1.97 -18.65
CA ASP A 191 4.75 1.77 -17.76
C ASP A 191 4.17 3.14 -17.48
N ARG A 192 3.10 3.44 -18.22
CA ARG A 192 2.37 4.71 -18.11
C ARG A 192 1.67 4.86 -16.76
N ILE A 193 1.56 3.78 -15.98
CA ILE A 193 0.72 3.73 -14.78
C ILE A 193 1.56 3.92 -13.52
N ASN A 194 2.68 3.20 -13.37
CA ASN A 194 3.38 3.16 -12.07
C ASN A 194 4.56 4.14 -11.92
N LYS A 195 5.02 4.82 -12.99
CA LYS A 195 6.26 5.66 -12.98
C LYS A 195 7.51 4.94 -12.42
N GLU A 196 7.45 3.63 -12.19
CA GLU A 196 8.51 2.74 -11.70
C GLU A 196 9.30 2.13 -12.86
N ILE A 197 9.59 2.96 -13.87
CA ILE A 197 10.40 2.56 -15.03
C ILE A 197 11.30 3.73 -15.43
N GLY A 198 12.43 3.41 -16.03
CA GLY A 198 13.38 4.39 -16.54
C GLY A 198 14.54 4.65 -15.59
N LEU A 199 15.45 5.51 -16.03
CA LEU A 199 16.67 5.85 -15.29
C LEU A 199 16.37 6.36 -13.88
N ASN A 200 15.35 7.23 -13.72
CA ASN A 200 14.98 7.76 -12.41
C ASN A 200 14.58 6.67 -11.41
N TRP A 201 13.95 5.58 -11.88
CA TRP A 201 13.58 4.47 -11.00
C TRP A 201 14.80 3.64 -10.59
N ILE A 202 15.68 3.35 -11.54
CA ILE A 202 16.96 2.67 -11.30
C ILE A 202 17.81 3.46 -10.29
N GLU A 203 17.89 4.78 -10.45
CA GLU A 203 18.63 5.68 -9.55
C GLU A 203 18.04 5.69 -8.14
N LYS A 204 16.70 5.67 -7.99
CA LYS A 204 16.05 5.53 -6.67
C LYS A 204 16.43 4.23 -5.97
N ILE A 205 16.42 3.11 -6.69
CA ILE A 205 16.83 1.81 -6.14
C ILE A 205 18.30 1.85 -5.70
N GLN A 206 19.19 2.42 -6.53
CA GLN A 206 20.61 2.55 -6.21
C GLN A 206 20.87 3.46 -5.01
N ASP A 207 20.17 4.59 -4.91
CA ASP A 207 20.27 5.49 -3.76
C ASP A 207 19.84 4.81 -2.46
N LEU A 208 18.71 4.09 -2.50
CA LEU A 208 18.23 3.33 -1.35
C LEU A 208 19.21 2.21 -0.97
N ALA A 209 19.70 1.44 -1.94
CA ALA A 209 20.67 0.37 -1.71
C ALA A 209 21.93 0.89 -1.02
N ARG A 210 22.46 2.04 -1.49
CA ARG A 210 23.60 2.70 -0.85
C ARG A 210 23.30 3.13 0.59
N LYS A 211 22.16 3.79 0.82
CA LYS A 211 21.73 4.20 2.18
C LYS A 211 21.56 3.01 3.13
N LYS A 212 21.27 1.83 2.61
CA LYS A 212 21.05 0.60 3.37
C LYS A 212 22.21 -0.40 3.31
N SER A 213 23.35 0.01 2.76
CA SER A 213 24.55 -0.82 2.62
C SER A 213 24.26 -2.16 1.92
N VAL A 214 23.41 -2.13 0.90
CA VAL A 214 23.06 -3.30 0.08
C VAL A 214 23.88 -3.31 -1.20
N GLU A 215 24.57 -4.42 -1.44
CA GLU A 215 25.25 -4.68 -2.70
C GLU A 215 24.23 -5.11 -3.78
N LEU A 216 24.14 -4.32 -4.86
CA LEU A 216 23.32 -4.65 -6.02
C LEU A 216 24.13 -5.50 -7.01
N ARG A 217 23.54 -6.62 -7.42
CA ARG A 217 24.12 -7.63 -8.30
C ARG A 217 23.28 -7.74 -9.57
N ILE A 218 23.96 -7.83 -10.71
CA ILE A 218 23.31 -8.00 -12.02
C ILE A 218 23.38 -9.48 -12.39
N LYS A 219 22.23 -10.13 -12.64
CA LYS A 219 22.17 -11.59 -12.88
C LYS A 219 22.84 -12.06 -14.17
N HIS A 220 23.01 -11.19 -15.16
CA HIS A 220 23.71 -11.52 -16.41
C HIS A 220 24.65 -10.36 -16.83
N PRO A 221 25.97 -10.58 -16.92
CA PRO A 221 26.83 -9.65 -17.67
C PRO A 221 26.41 -9.74 -19.14
N ILE A 222 25.90 -8.65 -19.70
CA ILE A 222 25.37 -8.63 -21.07
C ILE A 222 26.27 -7.74 -21.92
N GLU A 223 26.72 -8.29 -23.06
CA GLU A 223 27.30 -7.54 -24.16
C GLU A 223 26.31 -6.46 -24.60
N LEU A 224 26.75 -5.21 -24.44
CA LEU A 224 25.93 -4.04 -24.71
C LEU A 224 25.78 -3.85 -26.21
N LYS A 225 24.57 -3.59 -26.70
CA LYS A 225 24.42 -2.97 -28.03
C LYS A 225 25.18 -1.64 -28.01
N LYS A 226 25.91 -1.33 -29.09
CA LYS A 226 26.89 -0.22 -29.19
C LYS A 226 26.34 1.13 -28.72
N ASP A 227 25.04 1.37 -28.89
CA ASP A 227 24.28 2.56 -28.51
C ASP A 227 23.96 2.65 -27.00
N GLN A 228 24.00 1.54 -26.26
CA GLN A 228 23.77 1.51 -24.80
C GLN A 228 25.08 1.66 -23.99
N THR A 229 26.25 1.53 -24.62
CA THR A 229 27.59 1.56 -23.98
C THR A 229 27.84 2.84 -23.16
N ASN A 230 27.42 4.01 -23.67
CA ASN A 230 27.58 5.30 -22.99
C ASN A 230 26.69 5.44 -21.74
N ILE A 231 25.56 4.74 -21.69
CA ILE A 231 24.64 4.79 -20.54
C ILE A 231 25.11 3.84 -19.44
N TRP A 232 25.70 2.70 -19.79
CA TRP A 232 26.36 1.81 -18.82
C TRP A 232 27.62 2.42 -18.21
N GLN A 233 28.37 3.20 -18.99
CA GLN A 233 29.41 4.06 -18.43
C GLN A 233 28.81 5.07 -17.46
N LYS A 234 27.73 5.79 -17.79
CA LYS A 234 27.07 6.71 -16.84
C LYS A 234 26.56 6.04 -15.56
N ILE A 235 25.94 4.85 -15.66
CA ILE A 235 25.46 4.09 -14.49
C ILE A 235 26.62 3.63 -13.62
N LYS A 236 27.72 3.12 -14.21
CA LYS A 236 28.93 2.73 -13.48
C LYS A 236 29.65 3.95 -12.90
N GLU A 237 29.84 5.02 -13.66
CA GLU A 237 30.51 6.25 -13.25
C GLU A 237 29.75 6.96 -12.12
N ASN A 238 28.41 7.02 -12.17
CA ASN A 238 27.61 7.54 -11.05
C ASN A 238 27.71 6.67 -9.79
N TRP A 239 27.86 5.35 -9.93
CA TRP A 239 28.01 4.44 -8.80
C TRP A 239 29.42 4.55 -8.19
N PHE A 240 30.48 4.55 -8.99
CA PHE A 240 31.87 4.62 -8.51
C PHE A 240 32.31 6.02 -8.07
N SER A 241 31.79 7.10 -8.67
CA SER A 241 32.14 8.47 -8.26
C SER A 241 31.58 8.86 -6.88
N LYS A 242 30.50 8.22 -6.44
CA LYS A 242 29.81 8.53 -5.16
C LYS A 242 30.15 7.59 -4.01
N ILE A 243 31.07 6.64 -4.20
CA ILE A 243 31.60 5.74 -3.15
C ILE A 243 32.90 6.30 -2.54
N LYS A 244 33.46 7.39 -3.09
CA LYS A 244 34.74 7.99 -2.63
C LYS A 244 34.62 9.11 -1.58
N HIS A 245 33.46 9.33 -0.96
CA HIS A 245 33.31 10.28 0.14
C HIS A 245 32.46 9.73 1.26
#